data_AF-A0AAJ5WKX1-F1
#
_entry.id   AF-A0AAJ5WKX1-F1
#
_cell.length_a   1.000
_cell.length_b   1.000
_cell.length_c   1.000
_cell.angle_alpha   90.00
_cell.angle_beta   90.00
_cell.angle_gamma   90.00
#
_symmetry.space_group_name_H-M   'P 1'
#
loop_
_entity.id
_entity.type
_entity.pdbx_description
1 polymer ?
#
loop_
_entity_poly.entity_id
_entity_poly.type
_entity_poly.pdbx_seq_one_letter_code
_entity_poly.pdbx_strand_id
1 'polypeptide(L)'
;MNKLSTIDQPVVIYGGGQIGVGFCRRLLQGGVNVCAIIDRNPEGVTNSPVPVMTVEACIQKNRSARVFVAIGNGLAHPPIARTLRSVGFTRILHLPAFLRGEKAAAMTRAWNAFYSGDHAVPFANFDELYTVRAGDYLLSALADYVTAIVHKDYVYTVRRSYDGIDHDYADYFKWKNQEQDVIDKATNVRLDDPVVKDLLPFEALFTREQMDFYHAKTFFDMGDYYREAASVAVFDSAAHRFNILDGSHRAFYLERQGFEGIPLKMKREEWEAYFRERQAQALMDYCRQLQSLPTVVKHPAFMSFPVCEREPDADFLHLLKGVCPV
;
A
#
# COMPACT_ATOMS: atom_id res chain seq x y z
N MET A 1 -12.64 37.81 14.26
CA MET A 1 -13.87 37.01 14.10
C MET A 1 -14.09 36.76 12.62
N ASN A 2 -13.88 35.53 12.17
CA ASN A 2 -14.37 34.95 10.91
C ASN A 2 -13.95 33.47 10.88
N LYS A 3 -14.78 32.58 11.44
CA LYS A 3 -14.69 31.11 11.30
C LYS A 3 -16.12 30.55 11.39
N LEU A 4 -16.90 30.79 10.35
CA LEU A 4 -18.21 30.18 10.14
C LEU A 4 -18.28 29.82 8.65
N SER A 5 -18.12 28.53 8.31
CA SER A 5 -18.79 27.90 7.14
C SER A 5 -18.42 26.44 6.83
N THR A 6 -17.67 25.68 7.65
CA THR A 6 -17.27 24.29 7.25
C THR A 6 -17.72 23.14 8.15
N ILE A 7 -18.51 23.36 9.21
CA ILE A 7 -18.99 22.28 10.11
C ILE A 7 -20.53 22.20 10.14
N ASP A 8 -21.20 22.40 9.02
CA ASP A 8 -22.66 22.26 8.95
C ASP A 8 -23.12 20.85 8.57
N GLN A 9 -22.18 19.95 8.27
CA GLN A 9 -22.52 18.59 7.90
C GLN A 9 -22.62 17.69 9.14
N PRO A 10 -23.76 16.99 9.32
CA PRO A 10 -23.93 16.10 10.45
C PRO A 10 -22.90 14.96 10.41
N VAL A 11 -22.42 14.60 11.59
CA VAL A 11 -21.50 13.47 11.80
C VAL A 11 -22.29 12.31 12.39
N VAL A 12 -22.02 11.12 11.87
CA VAL A 12 -22.45 9.84 12.43
C VAL A 12 -21.22 9.09 12.91
N ILE A 13 -21.27 8.50 14.09
CA ILE A 13 -20.18 7.67 14.61
C ILE A 13 -20.56 6.20 14.43
N TYR A 14 -19.68 5.38 13.90
CA TYR A 14 -19.84 3.93 13.93
C TYR A 14 -19.06 3.34 15.11
N GLY A 15 -19.77 2.62 15.99
CA GLY A 15 -19.26 1.97 17.20
C GLY A 15 -19.77 2.63 18.48
N GLY A 16 -20.66 1.95 19.20
CA GLY A 16 -21.25 2.38 20.48
C GLY A 16 -20.52 1.89 21.73
N GLY A 17 -19.32 1.31 21.57
CA GLY A 17 -18.44 0.99 22.70
C GLY A 17 -17.88 2.24 23.40
N GLN A 18 -17.07 2.01 24.45
CA GLN A 18 -16.47 3.10 25.23
C GLN A 18 -15.72 4.14 24.38
N ILE A 19 -14.99 3.69 23.35
CA ILE A 19 -14.24 4.56 22.44
C ILE A 19 -15.19 5.49 21.67
N GLY A 20 -16.20 4.94 21.00
CA GLY A 20 -17.10 5.74 20.16
C GLY A 20 -18.03 6.64 20.96
N VAL A 21 -18.57 6.18 22.10
CA VAL A 21 -19.38 7.03 23.00
C VAL A 21 -18.51 8.13 23.63
N GLY A 22 -17.30 7.81 24.07
CA GLY A 22 -16.35 8.79 24.59
C GLY A 22 -15.99 9.83 23.53
N PHE A 23 -15.72 9.40 22.30
CA PHE A 23 -15.45 10.28 21.18
C PHE A 23 -16.64 11.18 20.84
N CYS A 24 -17.87 10.63 20.85
CA CYS A 24 -19.11 11.40 20.65
C CYS A 24 -19.22 12.57 21.62
N ARG A 25 -18.94 12.34 22.92
CA ARG A 25 -18.96 13.41 23.93
C ARG A 25 -17.94 14.50 23.63
N ARG A 26 -16.71 14.12 23.24
CA ARG A 26 -15.67 15.09 22.85
C ARG A 26 -16.10 15.95 21.66
N LEU A 27 -16.69 15.33 20.63
CA LEU A 27 -17.19 16.06 19.45
C LEU A 27 -18.29 17.07 19.83
N LEU A 28 -19.27 16.64 20.62
CA LEU A 28 -20.35 17.51 21.08
C LEU A 28 -19.83 18.68 21.94
N GLN A 29 -18.87 18.41 22.83
CA GLN A 29 -18.20 19.46 23.61
C GLN A 29 -17.42 20.44 22.74
N GLY A 30 -16.88 19.98 21.61
CA GLY A 30 -16.23 20.80 20.59
C GLY A 30 -17.19 21.53 19.64
N GLY A 31 -18.50 21.42 19.86
CA GLY A 31 -19.53 22.07 19.02
C GLY A 31 -19.78 21.37 17.68
N VAL A 32 -19.33 20.13 17.50
CA VAL A 32 -19.59 19.35 16.29
C VAL A 32 -21.00 18.76 16.34
N ASN A 33 -21.75 18.89 15.25
CA ASN A 33 -23.07 18.30 15.10
C ASN A 33 -22.99 16.77 14.92
N VAL A 34 -23.04 16.02 16.02
CA VAL A 34 -23.18 14.56 15.98
C VAL A 34 -24.66 14.18 16.06
N CYS A 35 -25.18 13.51 15.04
CA CYS A 35 -26.60 13.22 14.91
C CYS A 35 -27.00 11.80 15.36
N ALA A 36 -26.07 10.84 15.34
CA ALA A 36 -26.33 9.46 15.71
C ALA A 36 -25.04 8.67 15.99
N ILE A 37 -25.20 7.58 16.74
CA ILE A 37 -24.25 6.47 16.78
C ILE A 37 -24.88 5.26 16.06
N ILE A 38 -24.12 4.65 15.16
CA ILE A 38 -24.44 3.34 14.58
C ILE A 38 -23.77 2.28 15.44
N ASP A 39 -24.54 1.28 15.88
CA ASP A 39 -24.02 0.08 16.53
C ASP A 39 -24.75 -1.19 16.04
N ARG A 40 -24.10 -2.35 16.16
CA ARG A 40 -24.70 -3.65 15.84
C ARG A 40 -25.72 -4.09 16.89
N ASN A 41 -25.57 -3.63 18.13
CA ASN A 41 -26.50 -3.86 19.23
C ASN A 41 -26.89 -2.53 19.89
N PRO A 42 -27.78 -1.73 19.25
CA PRO A 42 -28.14 -0.40 19.75
C PRO A 42 -28.68 -0.40 21.18
N GLU A 43 -29.46 -1.43 21.55
CA GLU A 43 -30.06 -1.58 22.89
C GLU A 43 -29.00 -1.80 23.98
N GLY A 44 -27.84 -2.37 23.62
CA GLY A 44 -26.73 -2.58 24.54
C GLY A 44 -25.91 -1.31 24.85
N VAL A 45 -26.15 -0.20 24.13
CA VAL A 45 -25.38 1.03 24.30
C VAL A 45 -26.07 1.95 25.30
N THR A 46 -25.53 1.98 26.53
CA THR A 46 -26.05 2.84 27.60
C THR A 46 -25.36 4.20 27.63
N ASN A 47 -26.06 5.23 28.15
CA ASN A 47 -25.52 6.57 28.36
C ASN A 47 -24.98 7.29 27.11
N SER A 48 -25.52 6.96 25.93
CA SER A 48 -25.18 7.68 24.70
C SER A 48 -25.75 9.11 24.74
N PRO A 49 -24.97 10.15 24.38
CA PRO A 49 -25.46 11.52 24.32
C PRO A 49 -26.36 11.80 23.10
N VAL A 50 -26.43 10.86 22.15
CA VAL A 50 -27.20 10.95 20.91
C VAL A 50 -27.93 9.62 20.65
N PRO A 51 -28.93 9.58 19.76
CA PRO A 51 -29.61 8.34 19.41
C PRO A 51 -28.65 7.26 18.90
N VAL A 52 -28.79 6.05 19.41
CA VAL A 52 -28.08 4.85 18.93
C VAL A 52 -29.03 4.06 18.05
N MET A 53 -28.57 3.62 16.89
CA MET A 53 -29.42 2.94 15.92
C MET A 53 -28.66 1.96 15.05
N THR A 54 -29.38 1.11 14.33
CA THR A 54 -28.78 0.24 13.31
C THR A 54 -28.34 1.06 12.09
N VAL A 55 -27.53 0.44 11.22
CA VAL A 55 -27.06 1.06 9.96
C VAL A 55 -28.26 1.49 9.09
N GLU A 56 -29.27 0.61 8.98
CA GLU A 56 -30.45 0.79 8.13
C GLU A 56 -31.34 1.92 8.63
N ALA A 57 -31.53 2.04 9.95
CA ALA A 57 -32.28 3.15 10.53
C ALA A 57 -31.54 4.49 10.36
N CYS A 58 -30.21 4.47 10.42
CA CYS A 58 -29.39 5.68 10.30
C CYS A 58 -29.41 6.26 8.89
N ILE A 59 -29.23 5.44 7.86
CA ILE A 59 -29.14 5.93 6.48
C ILE A 59 -30.44 6.62 6.03
N GLN A 60 -31.60 6.19 6.51
CA GLN A 60 -32.89 6.82 6.18
C GLN A 60 -32.99 8.27 6.68
N LYS A 61 -32.31 8.59 7.79
CA LYS A 61 -32.35 9.92 8.41
C LYS A 61 -31.13 10.78 8.05
N ASN A 62 -29.98 10.15 7.82
CA ASN A 62 -28.67 10.81 7.80
C ASN A 62 -27.86 10.46 6.55
N ARG A 63 -28.50 10.24 5.40
CA ARG A 63 -27.83 9.78 4.15
C ARG A 63 -26.62 10.60 3.72
N SER A 64 -26.66 11.92 3.92
CA SER A 64 -25.58 12.85 3.54
C SER A 64 -24.52 13.05 4.64
N ALA A 65 -24.69 12.42 5.81
CA ALA A 65 -23.79 12.60 6.94
C ALA A 65 -22.39 12.03 6.66
N ARG A 66 -21.40 12.62 7.31
CA ARG A 66 -20.03 12.06 7.35
C ARG A 66 -20.02 10.97 8.42
N VAL A 67 -19.61 9.76 8.05
CA VAL A 67 -19.48 8.66 9.00
C VAL A 67 -18.04 8.56 9.47
N PHE A 68 -17.81 8.53 10.78
CA PHE A 68 -16.51 8.27 11.38
C PHE A 68 -16.51 6.89 12.05
N VAL A 69 -15.61 6.00 11.63
CA VAL A 69 -15.48 4.66 12.22
C VAL A 69 -14.61 4.74 13.47
N ALA A 70 -15.23 4.56 14.64
CA ALA A 70 -14.64 4.78 15.98
C ALA A 70 -14.58 3.49 16.82
N ILE A 71 -13.96 2.45 16.26
CA ILE A 71 -13.73 1.19 16.98
C ILE A 71 -12.23 1.00 17.24
N GLY A 72 -11.87 0.21 18.26
CA GLY A 72 -10.47 -0.02 18.62
C GLY A 72 -9.71 -0.93 17.65
N ASN A 73 -10.41 -1.83 16.95
CA ASN A 73 -9.78 -2.75 16.02
C ASN A 73 -9.66 -2.13 14.61
N GLY A 74 -8.50 -1.54 14.30
CA GLY A 74 -8.22 -0.92 13.00
C GLY A 74 -8.42 -1.85 11.79
N LEU A 75 -8.17 -3.16 11.94
CA LEU A 75 -8.35 -4.14 10.85
C LEU A 75 -9.83 -4.37 10.49
N ALA A 76 -10.75 -4.04 11.40
CA ALA A 76 -12.18 -4.13 11.15
C ALA A 76 -12.76 -2.89 10.44
N HIS A 77 -11.98 -1.80 10.27
CA HIS A 77 -12.46 -0.59 9.60
C HIS A 77 -12.85 -0.83 8.12
N PRO A 78 -12.03 -1.47 7.27
CA PRO A 78 -12.41 -1.71 5.87
C PRO A 78 -13.71 -2.50 5.68
N PRO A 79 -13.96 -3.65 6.35
CA PRO A 79 -15.24 -4.34 6.20
C PRO A 79 -16.44 -3.50 6.68
N ILE A 80 -16.28 -2.73 7.76
CA ILE A 80 -17.32 -1.79 8.23
C ILE A 80 -17.61 -0.72 7.18
N ALA A 81 -16.58 -0.10 6.62
CA ALA A 81 -16.74 0.93 5.60
C ALA A 81 -17.44 0.40 4.35
N ARG A 82 -17.18 -0.86 3.95
CA ARG A 82 -17.90 -1.54 2.87
C ARG A 82 -19.39 -1.72 3.18
N THR A 83 -19.73 -2.17 4.39
CA THR A 83 -21.14 -2.29 4.82
C THR A 83 -21.85 -0.94 4.84
N LEU A 84 -21.18 0.12 5.31
CA LEU A 84 -21.71 1.48 5.25
C LEU A 84 -21.90 1.95 3.80
N ARG A 85 -20.96 1.63 2.92
CA ARG A 85 -21.05 1.98 1.49
C ARG A 85 -22.19 1.24 0.80
N SER A 86 -22.41 -0.03 1.11
CA SER A 86 -23.44 -0.86 0.48
C SER A 86 -24.86 -0.37 0.79
N VAL A 87 -25.07 0.27 1.94
CA VAL A 87 -26.35 0.92 2.28
C VAL A 87 -26.47 2.35 1.75
N GLY A 88 -25.38 2.95 1.26
CA GLY A 88 -25.39 4.22 0.53
C GLY A 88 -24.58 5.37 1.13
N PHE A 89 -23.86 5.17 2.25
CA PHE A 89 -22.93 6.18 2.74
C PHE A 89 -21.71 6.30 1.80
N THR A 90 -21.36 7.51 1.38
CA THR A 90 -20.21 7.74 0.49
C THR A 90 -19.04 8.42 1.19
N ARG A 91 -19.30 9.17 2.27
CA ARG A 91 -18.29 9.92 3.03
C ARG A 91 -17.98 9.21 4.34
N ILE A 92 -17.10 8.22 4.26
CA ILE A 92 -16.75 7.35 5.37
C ILE A 92 -15.28 7.56 5.71
N LEU A 93 -14.99 8.09 6.90
CA LEU A 93 -13.65 8.27 7.43
C LEU A 93 -13.27 7.03 8.25
N HIS A 94 -12.31 6.25 7.75
CA HIS A 94 -11.88 5.00 8.36
C HIS A 94 -10.38 4.75 8.11
N LEU A 95 -9.76 3.89 8.92
CA LEU A 95 -8.40 3.43 8.67
C LEU A 95 -8.39 2.45 7.48
N PRO A 96 -7.63 2.71 6.41
CA PRO A 96 -7.64 1.89 5.20
C PRO A 96 -6.56 0.79 5.28
N ALA A 97 -6.63 -0.07 6.30
CA ALA A 97 -5.55 -0.97 6.73
C ALA A 97 -4.88 -1.84 5.64
N PHE A 98 -5.58 -2.13 4.53
CA PHE A 98 -5.10 -2.97 3.44
C PHE A 98 -4.81 -2.22 2.14
N LEU A 99 -5.21 -0.95 2.06
CA LEU A 99 -4.92 -0.11 0.91
C LEU A 99 -3.55 0.54 1.09
N ARG A 100 -2.88 0.78 -0.03
CA ARG A 100 -1.60 1.47 -0.11
C ARG A 100 -1.71 2.70 -0.99
N GLY A 101 -0.62 3.46 -1.00
CA GLY A 101 -0.47 4.66 -1.81
C GLY A 101 -0.95 5.94 -1.10
N GLU A 102 -0.75 7.05 -1.79
CA GLU A 102 -0.92 8.39 -1.22
C GLU A 102 -2.35 8.64 -0.73
N LYS A 103 -3.37 8.12 -1.40
CA LYS A 103 -4.76 8.21 -0.93
C LYS A 103 -5.01 7.48 0.39
N ALA A 104 -4.46 6.28 0.56
CA ALA A 104 -4.59 5.53 1.80
C ALA A 104 -3.82 6.23 2.95
N ALA A 105 -2.65 6.79 2.64
CA ALA A 105 -1.88 7.60 3.59
C ALA A 105 -2.65 8.88 3.98
N ALA A 106 -3.22 9.59 3.01
CA ALA A 106 -4.05 10.78 3.22
C ALA A 106 -5.30 10.47 4.07
N MET A 107 -5.98 9.36 3.82
CA MET A 107 -7.12 8.91 4.63
C MET A 107 -6.69 8.60 6.08
N THR A 108 -5.54 7.96 6.27
CA THR A 108 -4.98 7.72 7.62
C THR A 108 -4.67 9.04 8.34
N ARG A 109 -4.03 10.00 7.66
CA ARG A 109 -3.75 11.32 8.22
C ARG A 109 -5.05 12.07 8.57
N ALA A 110 -6.05 12.01 7.70
CA ALA A 110 -7.36 12.61 7.96
C ALA A 110 -8.07 11.95 9.14
N TRP A 111 -7.99 10.63 9.27
CA TRP A 111 -8.56 9.91 10.41
C TRP A 111 -7.90 10.35 11.73
N ASN A 112 -6.57 10.42 11.76
CA ASN A 112 -5.81 10.89 12.93
C ASN A 112 -6.13 12.36 13.28
N ALA A 113 -6.14 13.25 12.28
CA ALA A 113 -6.47 14.66 12.47
C ALA A 113 -7.89 14.82 13.03
N PHE A 114 -8.87 14.11 12.48
CA PHE A 114 -10.25 14.13 12.95
C PHE A 114 -10.38 13.60 14.39
N TYR A 115 -9.68 12.51 14.70
CA TYR A 115 -9.63 11.94 16.05
C TYR A 115 -9.02 12.90 17.08
N SER A 116 -8.03 13.68 16.67
CA SER A 116 -7.31 14.67 17.48
C SER A 116 -7.99 16.04 17.59
N GLY A 117 -9.09 16.28 16.88
CA GLY A 117 -9.88 17.52 17.01
C GLY A 117 -9.94 18.40 15.76
N ASP A 118 -9.22 18.07 14.68
CA ASP A 118 -9.35 18.78 13.41
C ASP A 118 -10.47 18.15 12.55
N HIS A 119 -11.68 18.66 12.74
CA HIS A 119 -12.88 18.14 12.08
C HIS A 119 -13.09 18.69 10.66
N ALA A 120 -12.29 19.67 10.24
CA ALA A 120 -12.38 20.28 8.92
C ALA A 120 -11.53 19.55 7.87
N VAL A 121 -10.70 18.60 8.29
CA VAL A 121 -9.79 17.87 7.41
C VAL A 121 -10.53 17.24 6.20
N PRO A 122 -10.08 17.53 4.96
CA PRO A 122 -10.64 16.89 3.78
C PRO A 122 -10.15 15.44 3.69
N PHE A 123 -11.01 14.58 3.14
CA PHE A 123 -10.65 13.20 2.82
C PHE A 123 -11.44 12.74 1.60
N ALA A 124 -10.85 11.85 0.81
CA ALA A 124 -11.47 11.26 -0.36
C ALA A 124 -12.75 10.51 0.03
N ASN A 125 -13.77 10.54 -0.84
CA ASN A 125 -14.93 9.68 -0.62
C ASN A 125 -14.56 8.19 -0.79
N PHE A 126 -15.46 7.30 -0.39
CA PHE A 126 -15.20 5.86 -0.42
C PHE A 126 -14.84 5.34 -1.82
N ASP A 127 -15.49 5.82 -2.88
CA ASP A 127 -15.21 5.33 -4.24
C ASP A 127 -13.89 5.90 -4.78
N GLU A 128 -13.57 7.16 -4.46
CA GLU A 128 -12.29 7.80 -4.79
C GLU A 128 -11.10 7.10 -4.13
N LEU A 129 -11.25 6.67 -2.87
CA LEU A 129 -10.24 5.95 -2.11
C LEU A 129 -9.83 4.63 -2.79
N TYR A 130 -10.80 3.94 -3.40
CA TYR A 130 -10.60 2.66 -4.09
C TYR A 130 -10.30 2.82 -5.58
N THR A 131 -10.18 4.06 -6.07
CA THR A 131 -9.68 4.33 -7.43
C THR A 131 -8.16 4.21 -7.45
N VAL A 132 -7.65 3.22 -8.17
CA VAL A 132 -6.24 2.93 -8.38
C VAL A 132 -5.67 3.89 -9.41
N ARG A 133 -4.59 4.59 -9.04
CA ARG A 133 -3.77 5.38 -9.98
C ARG A 133 -2.32 5.05 -9.83
N ALA A 134 -1.58 4.90 -10.93
CA ALA A 134 -0.15 4.60 -10.90
C ALA A 134 0.63 5.63 -10.06
N GLY A 135 0.23 6.90 -10.14
CA GLY A 135 0.83 8.00 -9.38
C GLY A 135 0.64 7.90 -7.86
N ASP A 136 -0.41 7.20 -7.38
CA ASP A 136 -0.65 7.05 -5.94
C ASP A 136 0.38 6.11 -5.29
N TYR A 137 1.07 5.26 -6.07
CA TYR A 137 2.00 4.24 -5.56
C TYR A 137 3.47 4.60 -5.75
N LEU A 138 3.77 5.87 -5.94
CA LEU A 138 5.13 6.39 -6.03
C LEU A 138 5.68 6.73 -4.65
N LEU A 139 6.95 6.37 -4.40
CA LEU A 139 7.70 6.85 -3.24
C LEU A 139 8.28 8.25 -3.53
N SER A 140 8.72 8.51 -4.77
CA SER A 140 9.16 9.82 -5.23
C SER A 140 9.02 9.96 -6.75
N ALA A 141 9.00 11.21 -7.23
CA ALA A 141 8.88 11.54 -8.64
C ALA A 141 9.81 12.72 -8.98
N LEU A 142 10.66 12.55 -9.99
CA LEU A 142 11.62 13.55 -10.48
C LEU A 142 11.57 13.58 -12.01
N ALA A 143 10.99 14.64 -12.60
CA ALA A 143 10.83 14.79 -14.06
C ALA A 143 10.41 13.47 -14.76
N ASP A 144 11.38 12.78 -15.37
CA ASP A 144 11.21 11.56 -16.17
C ASP A 144 11.39 10.26 -15.37
N TYR A 145 11.89 10.32 -14.14
CA TYR A 145 12.13 9.18 -13.27
C TYR A 145 11.15 9.14 -12.10
N VAL A 146 10.82 7.93 -11.68
CA VAL A 146 10.03 7.65 -10.49
C VAL A 146 10.70 6.59 -9.64
N THR A 147 10.50 6.68 -8.33
CA THR A 147 10.80 5.58 -7.42
C THR A 147 9.51 4.93 -6.98
N ALA A 148 9.40 3.60 -7.11
CA ALA A 148 8.23 2.83 -6.69
C ALA A 148 8.65 1.46 -6.15
N ILE A 149 7.75 0.83 -5.39
CA ILE A 149 7.95 -0.53 -4.87
C ILE A 149 7.46 -1.54 -5.90
N VAL A 150 8.32 -2.49 -6.27
CA VAL A 150 8.01 -3.61 -7.17
C VAL A 150 8.17 -4.92 -6.41
N HIS A 151 7.29 -5.89 -6.65
CA HIS A 151 7.42 -7.20 -6.02
C HIS A 151 8.70 -7.91 -6.49
N LYS A 152 9.47 -8.52 -5.59
CA LYS A 152 10.79 -9.12 -5.86
C LYS A 152 10.79 -10.12 -7.02
N ASP A 153 9.70 -10.85 -7.20
CA ASP A 153 9.51 -11.79 -8.32
C ASP A 153 9.60 -11.17 -9.71
N TYR A 154 9.40 -9.85 -9.83
CA TYR A 154 9.55 -9.12 -11.09
C TYR A 154 10.88 -8.39 -11.18
N VAL A 155 11.83 -8.66 -10.29
CA VAL A 155 13.12 -7.98 -10.22
C VAL A 155 14.24 -8.98 -10.53
N TYR A 156 15.04 -8.65 -11.54
CA TYR A 156 16.06 -9.53 -12.09
C TYR A 156 17.42 -8.85 -12.11
N THR A 157 18.48 -9.64 -11.98
CA THR A 157 19.84 -9.18 -12.25
C THR A 157 20.05 -9.08 -13.77
N VAL A 158 20.98 -8.26 -14.24
CA VAL A 158 21.32 -8.17 -15.66
C VAL A 158 22.82 -8.28 -15.88
N ARG A 159 23.23 -8.89 -16.98
CA ARG A 159 24.60 -8.80 -17.49
C ARG A 159 24.72 -7.48 -18.25
N ARG A 160 25.50 -6.52 -17.75
CA ARG A 160 25.82 -5.34 -18.54
C ARG A 160 27.01 -5.64 -19.45
N SER A 161 26.76 -5.71 -20.76
CA SER A 161 27.73 -5.24 -21.77
C SER A 161 26.95 -4.28 -22.67
N TYR A 162 27.20 -2.98 -22.52
CA TYR A 162 26.71 -1.97 -23.44
C TYR A 162 27.87 -1.51 -24.31
N ASP A 163 27.64 -1.28 -25.61
CA ASP A 163 28.64 -0.67 -26.48
C ASP A 163 29.07 0.69 -25.89
N GLY A 164 30.35 0.81 -25.52
CA GLY A 164 30.95 2.03 -25.02
C GLY A 164 30.88 2.27 -23.50
N ILE A 165 30.36 1.33 -22.70
CA ILE A 165 30.36 1.41 -21.23
C ILE A 165 30.85 0.08 -20.64
N ASP A 166 32.15 -0.03 -20.38
CA ASP A 166 32.73 -1.06 -19.52
C ASP A 166 32.49 -0.69 -18.05
N HIS A 167 31.27 -0.94 -17.56
CA HIS A 167 31.02 -0.92 -16.12
C HIS A 167 31.09 -2.35 -15.59
N ASP A 168 32.25 -2.67 -15.03
CA ASP A 168 32.48 -3.94 -14.37
C ASP A 168 31.72 -3.96 -13.04
N TYR A 169 30.51 -4.52 -13.09
CA TYR A 169 29.69 -4.79 -11.92
C TYR A 169 30.40 -5.71 -10.90
N ALA A 170 31.56 -6.26 -11.31
CA ALA A 170 32.40 -7.11 -10.52
C ALA A 170 33.18 -6.43 -9.39
N ASP A 171 33.15 -5.09 -9.28
CA ASP A 171 33.96 -4.39 -8.29
C ASP A 171 33.35 -4.32 -6.87
N TYR A 172 32.03 -4.56 -6.68
CA TYR A 172 31.39 -4.39 -5.36
C TYR A 172 30.97 -5.67 -4.64
N PHE A 173 30.56 -6.70 -5.36
CA PHE A 173 30.59 -8.05 -4.80
C PHE A 173 31.92 -8.65 -5.21
N LYS A 174 32.48 -9.60 -4.47
CA LYS A 174 33.72 -10.30 -4.81
C LYS A 174 33.61 -11.17 -6.08
N TRP A 175 33.11 -10.62 -7.19
CA TRP A 175 33.17 -11.19 -8.53
C TRP A 175 34.58 -11.08 -9.11
N LYS A 176 35.39 -10.15 -8.59
CA LYS A 176 36.83 -10.13 -8.82
C LYS A 176 37.40 -11.50 -8.40
N ASN A 177 37.78 -12.31 -9.39
CA ASN A 177 38.21 -13.71 -9.29
C ASN A 177 37.10 -14.80 -9.21
N GLN A 178 35.85 -14.51 -9.61
CA GLN A 178 34.85 -15.57 -9.83
C GLN A 178 34.98 -16.13 -11.25
N GLU A 179 34.77 -17.44 -11.38
CA GLU A 179 34.72 -18.11 -12.68
C GLU A 179 33.58 -17.54 -13.54
N GLN A 180 33.81 -17.42 -14.86
CA GLN A 180 32.82 -16.88 -15.81
C GLN A 180 31.47 -17.63 -15.74
N ASP A 181 31.49 -18.92 -15.43
CA ASP A 181 30.31 -19.76 -15.23
C ASP A 181 29.40 -19.25 -14.08
N VAL A 182 29.98 -18.73 -13.01
CA VAL A 182 29.23 -18.13 -11.89
C VAL A 182 28.54 -16.83 -12.36
N ILE A 183 29.22 -16.03 -13.20
CA ILE A 183 28.67 -14.79 -13.78
C ILE A 183 27.49 -15.09 -14.68
N ASP A 184 27.64 -16.08 -15.55
CA ASP A 184 26.60 -16.46 -16.48
C ASP A 184 25.37 -17.01 -15.76
N LYS A 185 25.56 -17.77 -14.66
CA LYS A 185 24.46 -18.32 -13.85
C LYS A 185 23.74 -17.30 -12.97
N ALA A 186 24.42 -16.24 -12.54
CA ALA A 186 23.83 -15.22 -11.66
C ALA A 186 23.41 -13.92 -12.38
N THR A 187 23.41 -13.92 -13.71
CA THR A 187 22.87 -12.84 -14.56
C THR A 187 21.56 -13.23 -15.24
N ASN A 188 20.66 -12.27 -15.47
CA ASN A 188 19.32 -12.47 -16.07
C ASN A 188 18.41 -13.43 -15.28
N VAL A 189 18.68 -13.57 -13.99
CA VAL A 189 17.96 -14.43 -13.05
C VAL A 189 17.21 -13.58 -12.04
N ARG A 190 16.17 -14.19 -11.44
CA ARG A 190 15.31 -13.51 -10.48
C ARG A 190 16.11 -13.20 -9.20
N LEU A 191 15.79 -12.09 -8.55
CA LEU A 191 16.54 -11.62 -7.37
C LEU A 191 16.60 -12.67 -6.24
N ASP A 192 15.56 -13.48 -6.09
CA ASP A 192 15.43 -14.51 -5.05
C ASP A 192 15.72 -15.94 -5.54
N ASP A 193 16.30 -16.10 -6.75
CA ASP A 193 16.60 -17.39 -7.35
C ASP A 193 17.51 -18.24 -6.43
N PRO A 194 17.15 -19.50 -6.12
CA PRO A 194 17.93 -20.36 -5.22
C PRO A 194 19.38 -20.54 -5.66
N VAL A 195 19.64 -20.64 -6.97
CA VAL A 195 21.00 -20.80 -7.50
C VAL A 195 21.83 -19.56 -7.19
N VAL A 196 21.26 -18.37 -7.34
CA VAL A 196 21.91 -17.11 -6.95
C VAL A 196 22.14 -17.06 -5.44
N LYS A 197 21.18 -17.55 -4.66
CA LYS A 197 21.30 -17.57 -3.20
C LYS A 197 22.44 -18.44 -2.71
N ASP A 198 22.64 -19.57 -3.35
CA ASP A 198 23.71 -20.53 -3.05
C ASP A 198 25.07 -20.04 -3.56
N LEU A 199 25.11 -19.46 -4.77
CA LEU A 199 26.33 -18.88 -5.34
C LEU A 199 26.81 -17.66 -4.56
N LEU A 200 25.88 -16.89 -3.98
CA LEU A 200 26.14 -15.65 -3.26
C LEU A 200 25.51 -15.72 -1.86
N PRO A 201 26.16 -16.43 -0.90
CA PRO A 201 25.66 -16.50 0.48
C PRO A 201 25.73 -15.11 1.13
N PHE A 202 24.81 -14.85 2.05
CA PHE A 202 24.59 -13.51 2.61
C PHE A 202 25.85 -12.94 3.28
N GLU A 203 26.59 -13.78 4.01
CA GLU A 203 27.82 -13.41 4.70
C GLU A 203 28.99 -13.15 3.75
N ALA A 204 28.92 -13.67 2.51
CA ALA A 204 29.90 -13.40 1.47
C ALA A 204 29.55 -12.16 0.64
N LEU A 205 28.27 -11.77 0.61
CA LEU A 205 27.75 -10.61 -0.10
C LEU A 205 28.08 -9.28 0.60
N PHE A 206 28.08 -9.28 1.94
CA PHE A 206 28.25 -8.06 2.72
C PHE A 206 29.38 -8.19 3.73
N THR A 207 30.25 -7.18 3.77
CA THR A 207 31.12 -6.95 4.92
C THR A 207 30.28 -6.60 6.15
N ARG A 208 30.86 -6.80 7.35
CA ARG A 208 30.20 -6.41 8.60
C ARG A 208 29.80 -4.94 8.62
N GLU A 209 30.66 -4.05 8.16
CA GLU A 209 30.38 -2.61 8.10
C GLU A 209 29.21 -2.29 7.16
N GLN A 210 29.12 -2.96 6.01
CA GLN A 210 27.98 -2.81 5.10
C GLN A 210 26.68 -3.32 5.73
N MET A 211 26.72 -4.45 6.45
CA MET A 211 25.56 -4.96 7.17
C MET A 211 25.10 -3.99 8.25
N ASP A 212 26.01 -3.49 9.07
CA ASP A 212 25.72 -2.53 10.14
C ASP A 212 25.12 -1.24 9.56
N PHE A 213 25.65 -0.77 8.43
CA PHE A 213 25.11 0.36 7.69
C PHE A 213 23.67 0.09 7.21
N TYR A 214 23.43 -0.99 6.46
CA TYR A 214 22.08 -1.27 5.94
C TYR A 214 21.07 -1.56 7.05
N HIS A 215 21.49 -2.21 8.13
CA HIS A 215 20.65 -2.43 9.28
C HIS A 215 20.24 -1.10 9.92
N ALA A 216 21.19 -0.19 10.13
CA ALA A 216 20.90 1.15 10.63
C ALA A 216 19.94 1.91 9.68
N LYS A 217 20.15 1.84 8.37
CA LYS A 217 19.27 2.48 7.36
C LYS A 217 17.87 1.89 7.31
N THR A 218 17.73 0.60 7.52
CA THR A 218 16.43 -0.08 7.53
C THR A 218 15.65 0.23 8.81
N PHE A 219 16.35 0.27 9.95
CA PHE A 219 15.74 0.47 11.25
C PHE A 219 15.47 1.94 11.59
N PHE A 220 16.46 2.83 11.43
CA PHE A 220 16.37 4.22 11.87
C PHE A 220 15.82 5.17 10.80
N ASP A 221 16.21 4.95 9.54
CA ASP A 221 15.81 5.86 8.45
C ASP A 221 14.47 5.45 7.81
N MET A 222 13.80 4.42 8.34
CA MET A 222 12.43 3.98 8.04
C MET A 222 12.01 4.08 6.56
N GLY A 223 12.92 3.74 5.64
CA GLY A 223 12.66 3.69 4.20
C GLY A 223 13.07 4.93 3.40
N ASP A 224 13.48 6.05 4.02
CA ASP A 224 13.92 7.24 3.28
C ASP A 224 15.22 6.98 2.52
N TYR A 225 16.17 6.25 3.11
CA TYR A 225 17.37 5.83 2.39
C TYR A 225 17.03 5.03 1.12
N TYR A 226 16.13 4.05 1.22
CA TYR A 226 15.76 3.22 0.06
C TYR A 226 14.84 3.94 -0.93
N ARG A 227 14.20 5.04 -0.53
CA ARG A 227 13.47 5.94 -1.44
C ARG A 227 14.44 6.76 -2.29
N GLU A 228 15.44 7.37 -1.66
CA GLU A 228 16.38 8.27 -2.34
C GLU A 228 17.49 7.52 -3.09
N ALA A 229 17.96 6.42 -2.51
CA ALA A 229 18.96 5.54 -3.11
C ALA A 229 18.34 4.23 -3.61
N ALA A 230 17.16 4.27 -4.24
CA ALA A 230 16.57 3.07 -4.84
C ALA A 230 17.50 2.42 -5.89
N SER A 231 17.31 1.14 -6.18
CA SER A 231 18.08 0.45 -7.24
C SER A 231 17.60 0.95 -8.60
N VAL A 232 18.51 1.32 -9.50
CA VAL A 232 18.12 1.75 -10.84
C VAL A 232 17.76 0.51 -11.66
N ALA A 233 16.65 0.56 -12.40
CA ALA A 233 16.21 -0.57 -13.22
C ALA A 233 15.59 -0.11 -14.54
N VAL A 234 15.56 -1.01 -15.51
CA VAL A 234 14.86 -0.87 -16.81
C VAL A 234 13.77 -1.92 -16.92
N PHE A 235 12.62 -1.56 -17.49
CA PHE A 235 11.51 -2.48 -17.68
C PHE A 235 11.62 -3.23 -19.02
N ASP A 236 11.60 -4.55 -18.96
CA ASP A 236 11.42 -5.44 -20.10
C ASP A 236 9.94 -5.76 -20.24
N SER A 237 9.28 -5.07 -21.18
CA SER A 237 7.85 -5.22 -21.42
C SER A 237 7.45 -6.59 -21.99
N ALA A 238 8.36 -7.26 -22.71
CA ALA A 238 8.09 -8.57 -23.31
C ALA A 238 8.07 -9.67 -22.25
N ALA A 239 8.99 -9.61 -21.29
CA ALA A 239 9.06 -10.54 -20.16
C ALA A 239 8.34 -10.05 -18.89
N HIS A 240 7.73 -8.85 -18.94
CA HIS A 240 7.06 -8.18 -17.83
C HIS A 240 7.88 -8.17 -16.52
N ARG A 241 9.14 -7.72 -16.60
CA ARG A 241 10.07 -7.70 -15.48
C ARG A 241 10.99 -6.49 -15.50
N PHE A 242 11.57 -6.15 -14.36
CA PHE A 242 12.61 -5.14 -14.23
C PHE A 242 13.99 -5.78 -14.11
N ASN A 243 14.93 -5.25 -14.88
CA ASN A 243 16.34 -5.63 -14.84
C ASN A 243 17.11 -4.55 -14.07
N ILE A 244 17.73 -4.91 -12.95
CA ILE A 244 18.52 -3.99 -12.13
C ILE A 244 19.79 -3.60 -12.88
N LEU A 245 19.93 -2.30 -13.07
CA LEU A 245 21.03 -1.62 -13.73
C LEU A 245 22.12 -1.15 -12.76
N ASP A 246 21.72 -0.77 -11.54
CA ASP A 246 22.61 -0.32 -10.47
C ASP A 246 21.94 -0.52 -9.10
N GLY A 247 22.75 -0.65 -8.04
CA GLY A 247 22.26 -0.73 -6.67
C GLY A 247 21.78 -2.12 -6.22
N SER A 248 22.13 -3.18 -6.95
CA SER A 248 21.67 -4.54 -6.66
C SER A 248 21.97 -5.01 -5.23
N HIS A 249 23.04 -4.52 -4.59
CA HIS A 249 23.35 -4.86 -3.19
C HIS A 249 22.24 -4.41 -2.22
N ARG A 250 21.53 -3.31 -2.53
CA ARG A 250 20.40 -2.84 -1.73
C ARG A 250 19.19 -3.74 -1.94
N ALA A 251 18.93 -4.11 -3.20
CA ALA A 251 17.87 -5.06 -3.53
C ALA A 251 18.11 -6.43 -2.88
N PHE A 252 19.33 -6.98 -2.97
CA PHE A 252 19.71 -8.22 -2.30
C PHE A 252 19.62 -8.10 -0.78
N TYR A 253 20.08 -7.01 -0.19
CA TYR A 253 19.95 -6.82 1.25
C TYR A 253 18.48 -6.89 1.68
N LEU A 254 17.60 -6.12 1.03
CA LEU A 254 16.16 -6.12 1.33
C LEU A 254 15.53 -7.50 1.14
N GLU A 255 15.83 -8.18 0.02
CA GLU A 255 15.33 -9.54 -0.22
C GLU A 255 15.74 -10.51 0.91
N ARG A 256 17.00 -10.44 1.35
CA ARG A 256 17.56 -11.33 2.38
C ARG A 256 17.06 -11.01 3.78
N GLN A 257 16.58 -9.78 4.01
CA GLN A 257 15.84 -9.42 5.21
C GLN A 257 14.36 -9.82 5.14
N GLY A 258 13.91 -10.48 4.07
CA GLY A 258 12.55 -10.98 3.90
C GLY A 258 11.57 -9.95 3.33
N PHE A 259 12.06 -8.85 2.76
CA PHE A 259 11.18 -7.89 2.09
C PHE A 259 10.74 -8.42 0.72
N GLU A 260 9.42 -8.48 0.52
CA GLU A 260 8.82 -8.84 -0.76
C GLU A 260 8.77 -7.68 -1.76
N GLY A 261 8.88 -6.44 -1.27
CA GLY A 261 8.84 -5.23 -2.08
C GLY A 261 10.22 -4.58 -2.19
N ILE A 262 10.69 -4.39 -3.41
CA ILE A 262 11.98 -3.79 -3.73
C ILE A 262 11.75 -2.38 -4.29
N PRO A 263 12.28 -1.32 -3.65
CA PRO A 263 12.27 0.03 -4.20
C PRO A 263 13.18 0.11 -5.43
N LEU A 264 12.60 0.47 -6.56
CA LEU A 264 13.30 0.67 -7.82
C LEU A 264 13.15 2.12 -8.26
N LYS A 265 14.18 2.66 -8.90
CA LYS A 265 14.17 3.90 -9.68
C LYS A 265 14.13 3.54 -11.16
N MET A 266 13.10 3.98 -11.86
CA MET A 266 12.87 3.65 -13.28
C MET A 266 12.28 4.86 -14.01
N LYS A 267 12.16 4.79 -15.34
CA LYS A 267 11.45 5.85 -16.08
C LYS A 267 9.96 5.82 -15.76
N ARG A 268 9.30 6.97 -15.84
CA ARG A 268 7.85 7.09 -15.64
C ARG A 268 7.06 6.20 -16.60
N GLU A 269 7.41 6.22 -17.89
CA GLU A 269 6.75 5.41 -18.92
C GLU A 269 6.86 3.90 -18.64
N GLU A 270 8.00 3.46 -18.10
CA GLU A 270 8.25 2.07 -17.72
C GLU A 270 7.40 1.65 -16.53
N TRP A 271 7.28 2.52 -15.53
CA TRP A 271 6.39 2.32 -14.39
C TRP A 271 4.93 2.23 -14.83
N GLU A 272 4.47 3.14 -15.69
CA GLU A 272 3.09 3.15 -16.19
C GLU A 272 2.78 1.89 -17.00
N ALA A 273 3.72 1.44 -17.83
CA ALA A 273 3.62 0.19 -18.59
C ALA A 273 3.58 -1.05 -17.68
N TYR A 274 4.37 -1.08 -16.61
CA TYR A 274 4.34 -2.15 -15.60
C TYR A 274 3.05 -2.14 -14.77
N PHE A 275 2.64 -0.97 -14.29
CA PHE A 275 1.53 -0.82 -13.35
C PHE A 275 0.16 -1.11 -13.97
N ARG A 276 0.02 -0.93 -15.29
CA ARG A 276 -1.20 -1.31 -16.05
C ARG A 276 -2.49 -0.82 -15.38
N GLU A 277 -2.58 0.50 -15.17
CA GLU A 277 -3.59 1.13 -14.31
C GLU A 277 -5.03 0.67 -14.59
N ARG A 278 -5.42 0.53 -15.87
CA ARG A 278 -6.78 0.10 -16.24
C ARG A 278 -7.07 -1.32 -15.79
N GLN A 279 -6.11 -2.23 -15.95
CA GLN A 279 -6.24 -3.61 -15.53
C GLN A 279 -6.20 -3.73 -14.01
N ALA A 280 -5.33 -2.96 -13.35
CA ALA A 280 -5.27 -2.90 -11.89
C ALA A 280 -6.58 -2.36 -11.30
N GLN A 281 -7.21 -1.35 -11.92
CA GLN A 281 -8.52 -0.86 -11.52
C GLN A 281 -9.61 -1.93 -11.67
N ALA A 282 -9.64 -2.63 -12.81
CA ALA A 282 -10.63 -3.69 -13.05
C ALA A 282 -10.53 -4.81 -11.99
N LEU A 283 -9.31 -5.21 -11.62
CA LEU A 283 -9.09 -6.17 -10.53
C LEU A 283 -9.49 -5.57 -9.17
N MET A 284 -9.20 -4.30 -8.89
CA MET A 284 -9.62 -3.64 -7.64
C MET A 284 -11.15 -3.57 -7.52
N ASP A 285 -11.85 -3.28 -8.60
CA ASP A 285 -13.32 -3.22 -8.62
C ASP A 285 -13.93 -4.59 -8.31
N TYR A 286 -13.35 -5.66 -8.86
CA TYR A 286 -13.70 -7.03 -8.51
C TYR A 286 -13.42 -7.33 -7.03
N CYS A 287 -12.21 -7.01 -6.57
CA CYS A 287 -11.76 -7.31 -5.21
C CYS A 287 -12.43 -6.44 -4.13
N ARG A 288 -13.06 -5.32 -4.47
CA ARG A 288 -13.62 -4.40 -3.47
C ARG A 288 -14.66 -5.07 -2.57
N GLN A 289 -15.36 -6.08 -3.07
CA GLN A 289 -16.38 -6.82 -2.32
C GLN A 289 -15.79 -7.95 -1.47
N LEU A 290 -14.53 -8.32 -1.71
CA LEU A 290 -13.87 -9.42 -1.04
C LEU A 290 -13.34 -9.00 0.33
N GLN A 291 -13.49 -9.88 1.31
CA GLN A 291 -12.81 -9.73 2.60
C GLN A 291 -11.32 -10.02 2.49
N SER A 292 -10.96 -10.98 1.63
CA SER A 292 -9.60 -11.43 1.34
C SER A 292 -9.48 -11.88 -0.12
N LEU A 293 -8.27 -11.78 -0.66
CA LEU A 293 -7.94 -12.30 -1.98
C LEU A 293 -7.79 -13.83 -1.91
N PRO A 294 -8.17 -14.56 -2.97
CA PRO A 294 -8.02 -16.01 -3.03
C PRO A 294 -6.56 -16.46 -3.17
N THR A 295 -5.70 -15.59 -3.69
CA THR A 295 -4.26 -15.81 -3.83
C THR A 295 -3.51 -14.48 -3.75
N VAL A 296 -2.19 -14.54 -3.56
CA VAL A 296 -1.32 -13.36 -3.54
C VAL A 296 -1.28 -12.73 -4.92
N VAL A 297 -1.59 -11.43 -4.98
CA VAL A 297 -1.43 -10.63 -6.20
C VAL A 297 -0.16 -9.80 -6.06
N LYS A 298 0.86 -10.15 -6.85
CA LYS A 298 2.22 -9.59 -6.80
C LYS A 298 2.33 -8.20 -7.45
N HIS A 299 1.29 -7.39 -7.32
CA HIS A 299 1.20 -6.05 -7.90
C HIS A 299 1.10 -5.00 -6.79
N PRO A 300 1.76 -3.83 -6.91
CA PRO A 300 1.89 -2.85 -5.82
C PRO A 300 0.55 -2.42 -5.17
N ALA A 301 -0.53 -2.39 -5.96
CA ALA A 301 -1.87 -2.06 -5.47
C ALA A 301 -2.48 -3.11 -4.52
N PHE A 302 -1.96 -4.34 -4.51
CA PHE A 302 -2.58 -5.48 -3.83
C PHE A 302 -1.68 -6.16 -2.78
N MET A 303 -0.39 -5.81 -2.71
CA MET A 303 0.58 -6.46 -1.80
C MET A 303 0.26 -6.38 -0.29
N SER A 304 -0.72 -5.58 0.13
CA SER A 304 -1.19 -5.51 1.53
C SER A 304 -2.61 -6.05 1.74
N PHE A 305 -3.23 -6.61 0.71
CA PHE A 305 -4.51 -7.25 0.87
C PHE A 305 -4.36 -8.55 1.66
N PRO A 306 -5.30 -8.84 2.58
CA PRO A 306 -5.31 -10.11 3.27
C PRO A 306 -5.58 -11.22 2.25
N VAL A 307 -4.87 -12.33 2.38
CA VAL A 307 -5.02 -13.51 1.52
C VAL A 307 -5.59 -14.64 2.35
N CYS A 308 -6.56 -15.35 1.79
CA CYS A 308 -7.04 -16.63 2.31
C CYS A 308 -6.98 -17.60 1.14
N GLU A 309 -5.96 -18.45 1.13
CA GLU A 309 -5.69 -19.34 0.01
C GLU A 309 -6.89 -20.24 -0.30
N ARG A 310 -7.42 -20.07 -1.50
CA ARG A 310 -8.52 -20.85 -2.06
C ARG A 310 -8.44 -20.78 -3.57
N GLU A 311 -9.09 -21.72 -4.24
CA GLU A 311 -9.16 -21.71 -5.70
C GLU A 311 -9.80 -20.41 -6.19
N PRO A 312 -9.09 -19.58 -6.99
CA PRO A 312 -9.66 -18.38 -7.56
C PRO A 312 -10.64 -18.75 -8.67
N ASP A 313 -11.75 -18.02 -8.78
CA ASP A 313 -12.68 -18.18 -9.89
C ASP A 313 -12.08 -17.70 -11.23
N ALA A 314 -12.75 -18.05 -12.33
CA ALA A 314 -12.29 -17.76 -13.68
C ALA A 314 -12.17 -16.25 -13.97
N ASP A 315 -13.07 -15.42 -13.41
CA ASP A 315 -13.07 -13.97 -13.61
C ASP A 315 -11.86 -13.33 -12.91
N PHE A 316 -11.58 -13.74 -11.68
CA PHE A 316 -10.39 -13.31 -10.95
C PHE A 316 -9.11 -13.70 -11.69
N LEU A 317 -9.00 -14.94 -12.18
CA LEU A 317 -7.83 -15.39 -12.95
C LEU A 317 -7.66 -14.60 -14.25
N HIS A 318 -8.75 -14.30 -14.94
CA HIS A 318 -8.72 -13.49 -16.15
C HIS A 318 -8.21 -12.07 -15.87
N LEU A 319 -8.75 -11.41 -14.84
CA LEU A 319 -8.33 -10.08 -14.41
C LEU A 319 -6.88 -10.07 -13.91
N LEU A 320 -6.47 -11.10 -13.16
CA LEU A 320 -5.10 -11.25 -12.66
C LEU A 320 -4.09 -11.33 -13.79
N LYS A 321 -4.34 -12.10 -14.86
CA LYS A 321 -3.48 -12.13 -16.07
C LYS A 321 -3.35 -10.75 -16.73
N GLY A 322 -4.40 -9.93 -16.60
CA GLY A 322 -4.40 -8.54 -17.04
C GLY A 322 -3.48 -7.63 -16.23
N VAL A 323 -3.15 -7.97 -14.98
CA VAL A 323 -2.27 -7.16 -14.12
C VAL A 323 -0.86 -7.74 -14.10
N CYS A 324 -0.76 -9.06 -13.99
CA CYS A 324 0.46 -9.84 -13.88
C CYS A 324 0.51 -10.86 -15.05
N PRO A 325 0.88 -10.43 -16.27
CA PRO A 325 1.04 -11.34 -17.40
C PRO A 325 2.31 -12.17 -17.16
N VAL A 326 2.12 -13.39 -16.69
CA VAL A 326 3.17 -14.43 -16.60
C VAL A 326 2.84 -15.47 -17.65
#